data_AF-A0A972CZ08-F1
#
_entry.id   AF-A0A972CZ08-F1
#
_cell.length_a   1.000
_cell.length_b   1.000
_cell.length_c   1.000
_cell.angle_alpha   90.00
_cell.angle_beta   90.00
_cell.angle_gamma   90.00
#
_symmetry.space_group_name_H-M   'P 1'
#
loop_
_entity.id
_entity.type
_entity.pdbx_description
1 polymer ?
#
loop_
_entity_poly.entity_id
_entity_poly.type
_entity_poly.pdbx_seq_one_letter_code
_entity_poly.pdbx_strand_id
1 'polypeptide(L)'
;MLSYILFIVGFILIGISLLVILKDLKRSELEIEEINRIEENVKEYYKLTEEMIETFDDVIGSKIEEISDEKINFNKDTEKDKRKKIDLLEVNNNTNKISDNNIIEKIFQLQSIGLNTEEIAKKLDKGVREIEIIIKMYSSKNMDKNI
;
A
#
# COMPACT_ATOMS: atom_id res chain seq x y z
N MET A 1 -65.25 5.64 -44.59
CA MET A 1 -64.21 4.58 -44.45
C MET A 1 -62.84 5.15 -44.12
N LEU A 2 -62.40 6.23 -44.77
CA LEU A 2 -61.10 6.87 -44.48
C LEU A 2 -60.92 7.26 -43.00
N SER A 3 -61.94 7.82 -42.35
CA SER A 3 -61.89 8.19 -40.94
C SER A 3 -61.70 7.01 -40.00
N TYR A 4 -62.28 5.84 -40.33
CA TYR A 4 -62.09 4.61 -39.56
C TYR A 4 -60.65 4.10 -39.67
N ILE A 5 -60.07 4.17 -40.87
CA ILE A 5 -58.67 3.79 -41.12
C ILE A 5 -57.73 4.71 -40.34
N LEU A 6 -57.98 6.01 -40.34
CA LEU A 6 -57.20 6.98 -39.57
C LEU A 6 -57.24 6.70 -38.06
N PHE A 7 -58.42 6.31 -37.55
CA PHE A 7 -58.61 5.96 -36.15
C PHE A 7 -57.81 4.71 -35.74
N ILE A 8 -57.81 3.68 -36.58
CA ILE A 8 -57.05 2.44 -36.38
C ILE A 8 -55.54 2.71 -36.37
N VAL A 9 -55.05 3.52 -37.31
CA VAL A 9 -53.63 3.90 -37.36
C VAL A 9 -53.23 4.72 -36.12
N GLY A 10 -54.09 5.66 -35.70
CA GLY A 10 -53.88 6.43 -34.46
C GLY A 10 -53.80 5.53 -33.23
N PHE A 11 -54.68 4.52 -33.14
CA PHE A 11 -54.67 3.58 -32.03
C PHE A 11 -53.40 2.71 -32.00
N ILE A 12 -52.93 2.27 -33.17
CA ILE A 12 -51.66 1.54 -33.30
C ILE A 12 -50.49 2.40 -32.84
N LEU A 13 -50.44 3.68 -33.24
CA LEU A 13 -49.37 4.60 -32.83
C LEU A 13 -49.36 4.84 -31.30
N ILE A 14 -50.54 5.00 -30.69
CA ILE A 14 -50.67 5.11 -29.23
C ILE A 14 -50.16 3.85 -28.55
N GLY A 15 -50.54 2.67 -29.06
CA GLY A 15 -50.08 1.39 -28.54
C GLY A 15 -48.56 1.25 -28.60
N ILE A 16 -47.94 1.61 -29.74
CA ILE A 16 -46.48 1.58 -29.91
C ILE A 16 -45.80 2.55 -28.94
N SER A 17 -46.34 3.76 -28.79
CA SER A 17 -45.79 4.78 -27.88
C SER A 17 -45.77 4.27 -26.44
N LEU A 18 -46.89 3.71 -25.96
CA LEU A 18 -46.97 3.11 -24.62
C LEU A 18 -45.95 1.98 -24.44
N LEU A 19 -45.77 1.13 -25.46
CA LEU A 19 -44.83 0.01 -25.42
C LEU A 19 -43.38 0.50 -25.27
N VAL A 20 -43.01 1.56 -26.00
CA VAL A 20 -41.68 2.17 -25.88
C VAL A 20 -41.46 2.75 -24.48
N ILE A 21 -42.42 3.50 -23.94
CA ILE A 21 -42.34 4.10 -22.60
C ILE A 21 -42.18 3.01 -21.52
N LEU A 22 -42.99 1.95 -21.59
CA LEU A 22 -42.91 0.81 -20.67
C LEU A 22 -41.55 0.12 -20.71
N LYS A 23 -40.96 -0.02 -21.89
CA LYS A 23 -39.63 -0.61 -22.05
C LYS A 23 -38.54 0.28 -21.45
N ASP A 24 -38.64 1.60 -21.63
CA ASP A 24 -37.67 2.56 -21.12
C ASP A 24 -37.70 2.64 -19.59
N LEU A 25 -38.90 2.65 -18.99
CA LEU A 25 -39.09 2.59 -17.54
C LEU A 25 -38.40 1.37 -16.91
N LYS A 26 -38.60 0.18 -17.48
CA LYS A 26 -37.97 -1.06 -16.99
C LYS A 26 -36.45 -1.02 -17.12
N ARG A 27 -35.94 -0.43 -18.19
CA ARG A 27 -34.50 -0.28 -18.37
C ARG A 27 -33.92 0.66 -17.31
N SER A 28 -34.57 1.79 -17.06
CA SER A 28 -34.16 2.75 -16.04
C SER A 28 -34.15 2.13 -14.64
N GLU A 29 -35.13 1.30 -14.32
CA GLU A 29 -35.20 0.59 -13.04
C GLU A 29 -34.00 -0.35 -12.83
N LEU A 30 -33.60 -1.09 -13.86
CA LEU A 30 -32.41 -1.95 -13.82
C LEU A 30 -31.12 -1.15 -13.64
N GLU A 31 -30.99 -0.01 -14.32
CA GLU A 31 -29.82 0.88 -14.18
C GLU A 31 -29.74 1.47 -12.76
N ILE A 32 -30.88 1.81 -12.14
CA ILE A 32 -30.93 2.28 -10.74
C ILE A 32 -30.56 1.16 -9.76
N GLU A 33 -31.02 -0.08 -9.98
CA GLU A 33 -30.65 -1.22 -9.15
C GLU A 33 -29.14 -1.49 -9.19
N GLU A 34 -28.52 -1.37 -10.37
CA GLU A 34 -27.07 -1.50 -10.52
C GLU A 34 -26.32 -0.41 -9.76
N ILE A 35 -26.79 0.85 -9.82
CA ILE A 35 -26.22 1.96 -9.05
C ILE A 35 -26.30 1.69 -7.54
N ASN A 36 -27.45 1.24 -7.05
CA ASN A 36 -27.63 0.91 -5.62
C ASN A 36 -26.68 -0.21 -5.18
N ARG A 37 -26.48 -1.23 -6.02
CA ARG A 37 -25.53 -2.31 -5.73
C ARG A 37 -24.09 -1.79 -5.68
N ILE A 38 -23.71 -0.88 -6.57
CA ILE A 38 -22.39 -0.24 -6.53
C ILE A 38 -22.22 0.58 -5.25
N GLU A 39 -23.23 1.34 -4.85
CA GLU A 39 -23.22 2.11 -3.60
C GLU A 39 -23.02 1.20 -2.38
N GLU A 40 -23.74 0.08 -2.32
CA GLU A 40 -23.62 -0.90 -1.24
C GLU A 40 -22.19 -1.49 -1.17
N ASN A 41 -21.63 -1.88 -2.31
CA ASN A 41 -20.24 -2.38 -2.38
C ASN A 41 -19.22 -1.32 -1.91
N VAL A 42 -19.40 -0.06 -2.29
CA VAL A 42 -18.51 1.04 -1.87
C VAL A 42 -18.57 1.22 -0.35
N LYS A 43 -19.77 1.13 0.24
CA LYS A 43 -19.96 1.21 1.69
C LYS A 43 -19.29 0.04 2.41
N GLU A 44 -19.38 -1.16 1.85
CA GLU A 44 -18.71 -2.34 2.38
C GLU A 44 -17.17 -2.17 2.34
N TYR A 45 -16.61 -1.71 1.23
CA TYR A 45 -15.17 -1.44 1.14
C TYR A 45 -14.70 -0.38 2.12
N TYR A 46 -15.50 0.67 2.33
CA TYR A 46 -15.19 1.68 3.34
C TYR A 46 -15.07 1.05 4.73
N LYS A 47 -16.06 0.22 5.11
CA LYS A 47 -16.07 -0.47 6.40
C LYS A 47 -14.87 -1.41 6.56
N LEU A 48 -14.58 -2.22 5.54
CA LEU A 48 -13.42 -3.12 5.56
C LEU A 48 -12.10 -2.34 5.67
N THR A 49 -12.02 -1.17 5.05
CA THR A 49 -10.83 -0.32 5.12
C THR A 49 -10.68 0.28 6.52
N GLU A 50 -11.77 0.70 7.15
CA GLU A 50 -11.79 1.18 8.54
C GLU A 50 -11.32 0.10 9.52
N GLU A 51 -11.88 -1.11 9.42
CA GLU A 51 -11.45 -2.27 10.22
C GLU A 51 -9.98 -2.62 9.99
N MET A 52 -9.50 -2.50 8.75
CA MET A 52 -8.09 -2.74 8.41
C MET A 52 -7.16 -1.70 9.03
N ILE A 53 -7.56 -0.42 9.05
CA ILE A 53 -6.77 0.67 9.66
C ILE A 53 -6.69 0.46 11.19
N GLU A 54 -7.80 0.11 11.83
CA GLU A 54 -7.82 -0.19 13.27
C GLU A 54 -6.88 -1.35 13.61
N THR A 55 -6.96 -2.44 12.85
CA THR A 55 -6.07 -3.60 13.01
C THR A 55 -4.60 -3.22 12.76
N PHE A 56 -4.36 -2.32 11.80
CA PHE A 56 -3.01 -1.87 11.46
C PHE A 56 -2.40 -1.02 12.59
N ASP A 57 -3.18 -0.14 13.20
CA ASP A 57 -2.76 0.64 14.37
C ASP A 57 -2.41 -0.26 15.56
N ASP A 58 -3.22 -1.31 15.82
CA ASP A 58 -2.93 -2.30 16.86
C ASP A 58 -1.64 -3.09 16.60
N VAL A 59 -1.41 -3.51 15.34
CA VAL A 59 -0.20 -4.22 14.93
C VAL A 59 1.03 -3.31 15.05
N ILE A 60 0.93 -2.05 14.66
CA ILE A 60 2.02 -1.08 14.82
C ILE A 60 2.31 -0.85 16.30
N GLY A 61 1.28 -0.62 17.11
CA GLY A 61 1.42 -0.41 18.55
C GLY A 61 2.15 -1.58 19.22
N SER A 62 1.68 -2.81 18.99
CA SER A 62 2.28 -4.02 19.54
C SER A 62 3.72 -4.25 19.07
N LYS A 63 4.03 -3.97 17.79
CA LYS A 63 5.41 -4.11 17.26
C LYS A 63 6.35 -3.04 17.82
N ILE A 64 5.87 -1.81 18.05
CA ILE A 64 6.65 -0.77 18.72
C ILE A 64 6.91 -1.14 20.19
N GLU A 65 5.91 -1.68 20.88
CA GLU A 65 6.01 -2.12 22.27
C GLU A 65 7.00 -3.28 22.41
N GLU A 66 6.91 -4.31 21.56
CA GLU A 66 7.89 -5.41 21.49
C GLU A 66 9.34 -4.91 21.29
N ILE A 67 9.55 -3.96 20.37
CA ILE A 67 10.88 -3.36 20.13
C ILE A 67 11.38 -2.57 21.35
N SER A 68 10.46 -1.93 22.09
CA SER A 68 10.80 -1.18 23.28
C SER A 68 11.19 -2.07 24.46
N ASP A 69 10.49 -3.20 24.64
CA ASP A 69 10.75 -4.17 25.71
C ASP A 69 12.00 -5.01 25.43
N GLU A 70 12.26 -5.37 24.16
CA GLU A 70 13.45 -6.12 23.77
C GLU A 70 14.74 -5.29 24.01
N LYS A 71 14.67 -3.96 23.86
CA LYS A 71 15.77 -3.04 24.22
C LYS A 71 15.99 -2.91 25.74
N ILE A 72 14.96 -3.10 26.56
CA ILE A 72 15.09 -3.03 28.03
C ILE A 72 15.74 -4.31 28.57
N ASN A 73 15.47 -5.47 27.96
CA ASN A 73 16.06 -6.75 28.39
C ASN A 73 17.52 -6.95 27.94
N PHE A 74 17.96 -6.33 26.84
CA PHE A 74 19.38 -6.35 26.46
C PHE A 74 20.30 -5.56 27.42
N ASN A 75 19.75 -4.64 28.23
CA ASN A 75 20.53 -3.84 29.17
C ASN A 75 20.67 -4.46 30.58
N LYS A 76 19.88 -5.48 30.94
CA LYS A 76 19.98 -6.13 32.27
C LYS A 76 21.04 -7.23 32.35
N ASP A 77 21.44 -7.81 31.22
CA ASP A 77 22.46 -8.88 31.21
C ASP A 77 23.90 -8.38 31.02
N THR A 78 24.12 -7.08 30.78
CA THR A 78 25.47 -6.51 30.61
C THR A 78 26.09 -5.85 31.84
N GLU A 79 25.44 -5.85 33.01
CA GLU A 79 26.01 -5.25 34.23
C GLU A 79 26.95 -6.17 35.03
N LYS A 80 27.06 -7.46 34.70
CA LYS A 80 27.97 -8.36 35.45
C LYS A 80 29.41 -8.43 34.96
N ASP A 81 29.75 -7.83 33.81
CA ASP A 81 31.04 -8.12 33.16
C ASP A 81 31.92 -6.91 32.81
N LYS A 82 31.76 -5.76 33.50
CA LYS A 82 32.61 -4.57 33.30
C LYS A 82 33.45 -4.18 34.52
N ARG A 83 34.10 -5.16 35.15
CA ARG A 83 35.28 -4.91 36.01
C ARG A 83 36.54 -5.54 35.41
N LYS A 84 37.00 -5.04 34.27
CA LYS A 84 38.43 -5.05 33.87
C LYS A 84 38.66 -4.25 32.57
N LYS A 85 39.64 -3.34 32.62
CA LYS A 85 40.12 -2.38 31.59
C LYS A 85 39.15 -1.23 31.34
N ILE A 86 39.26 -0.05 31.97
CA ILE A 86 40.36 0.94 32.04
C ILE A 86 40.93 1.32 30.67
N ASP A 87 40.71 2.60 30.38
CA ASP A 87 41.32 3.53 29.43
C ASP A 87 41.40 3.15 27.96
N LEU A 88 40.63 3.87 27.14
CA LEU A 88 41.15 4.83 26.16
C LEU A 88 40.01 5.61 25.48
N LEU A 89 40.01 6.92 25.74
CA LEU A 89 39.59 8.02 24.84
C LEU A 89 38.10 8.27 24.60
N GLU A 90 37.62 9.25 25.36
CA GLU A 90 36.80 10.41 24.98
C GLU A 90 36.13 10.48 23.59
N VAL A 91 34.82 10.72 23.67
CA VAL A 91 34.05 11.71 22.88
C VAL A 91 34.02 11.52 21.36
N ASN A 92 32.95 10.89 20.86
CA ASN A 92 32.15 11.52 19.82
C ASN A 92 30.72 10.96 19.74
N ASN A 93 29.75 11.80 20.11
CA ASN A 93 28.32 11.57 19.94
C ASN A 93 27.97 11.67 18.45
N ASN A 94 28.01 10.58 17.66
CA ASN A 94 27.46 10.57 16.29
C ASN A 94 27.30 9.18 15.60
N THR A 95 26.98 8.11 16.34
CA THR A 95 27.07 6.74 15.78
C THR A 95 25.80 6.18 15.12
N ASN A 96 24.65 6.85 15.15
CA ASN A 96 23.44 6.33 14.48
C ASN A 96 23.42 6.52 12.95
N LYS A 97 24.46 7.10 12.34
CA LYS A 97 24.55 7.31 10.88
C LYS A 97 25.51 6.36 10.16
N ILE A 98 26.27 5.55 10.90
CA ILE A 98 27.38 4.76 10.34
C ILE A 98 26.93 3.35 9.90
N SER A 99 25.89 2.79 10.53
CA SER A 99 25.41 1.43 10.21
C SER A 99 24.66 1.37 8.87
N ASP A 100 23.77 2.32 8.59
CA ASP A 100 22.91 2.27 7.39
C ASP A 100 23.69 2.48 6.09
N ASN A 101 24.69 3.35 6.11
CA ASN A 101 25.57 3.58 4.96
C ASN A 101 26.27 2.30 4.50
N ASN A 102 26.60 1.39 5.41
CA ASN A 102 27.32 0.17 5.11
C ASN A 102 26.46 -0.83 4.30
N ILE A 103 25.16 -0.91 4.59
CA ILE A 103 24.24 -1.79 3.84
C ILE A 103 24.03 -1.25 2.43
N ILE A 104 23.83 0.05 2.30
CA ILE A 104 23.63 0.71 0.99
C ILE A 104 24.88 0.52 0.12
N GLU A 105 26.07 0.75 0.68
CA GLU A 105 27.33 0.58 -0.05
C GLU A 105 27.50 -0.88 -0.51
N LYS A 106 27.18 -1.86 0.35
CA LYS A 106 27.20 -3.28 -0.03
C LYS A 106 26.20 -3.61 -1.14
N ILE A 107 25.00 -3.04 -1.12
CA ILE A 107 24.00 -3.24 -2.18
C ILE A 107 24.57 -2.78 -3.53
N PHE A 108 25.15 -1.58 -3.58
CA PHE A 108 25.74 -1.05 -4.81
C PHE A 108 27.01 -1.80 -5.25
N GLN A 109 27.83 -2.30 -4.32
CA GLN A 109 28.96 -3.17 -4.65
C GLN A 109 28.51 -4.51 -5.23
N LEU A 110 27.43 -5.10 -4.70
CA LEU A 110 26.87 -6.35 -5.24
C LEU A 110 26.19 -6.13 -6.59
N GLN A 111 25.58 -4.98 -6.80
CA GLN A 111 25.01 -4.59 -8.10
C GLN A 111 26.11 -4.33 -9.15
N SER A 112 27.25 -3.73 -8.76
CA SER A 112 28.34 -3.44 -9.70
C SER A 112 29.07 -4.69 -10.19
N ILE A 113 29.04 -5.77 -9.42
CA ILE A 113 29.51 -7.10 -9.87
C ILE A 113 28.43 -7.89 -10.64
N GLY A 114 27.26 -7.29 -10.90
CA GLY A 114 26.23 -7.82 -11.79
C GLY A 114 25.19 -8.74 -11.14
N LEU A 115 25.09 -8.80 -9.80
CA LEU A 115 24.04 -9.59 -9.14
C LEU A 115 22.67 -8.95 -9.36
N ASN A 116 21.65 -9.80 -9.49
CA ASN A 116 20.27 -9.35 -9.55
C ASN A 116 19.74 -8.99 -8.14
N THR A 117 18.61 -8.28 -8.07
CA THR A 117 18.01 -7.83 -6.81
C THR A 117 17.62 -8.97 -5.87
N GLU A 118 17.22 -10.13 -6.40
CA GLU A 118 16.89 -11.32 -5.60
C GLU A 118 18.14 -11.97 -4.98
N GLU A 119 19.25 -12.01 -5.71
CA GLU A 119 20.54 -12.54 -5.26
C GLU A 119 21.14 -11.62 -4.20
N ILE A 120 21.04 -10.31 -4.39
CA ILE A 120 21.44 -9.31 -3.38
C ILE A 120 20.61 -9.48 -2.11
N ALA A 121 19.29 -9.64 -2.24
CA ALA A 121 18.39 -9.87 -1.13
C ALA A 121 18.75 -11.14 -0.35
N LYS A 122 19.03 -12.26 -1.05
CA LYS A 122 19.49 -13.51 -0.43
C LYS A 122 20.84 -13.35 0.26
N LYS A 123 21.78 -12.62 -0.32
CA LYS A 123 23.14 -12.46 0.22
C LYS A 123 23.20 -11.51 1.42
N LEU A 124 22.26 -10.57 1.52
CA LEU A 124 22.16 -9.61 2.61
C LEU A 124 21.09 -9.97 3.65
N ASP A 125 20.44 -11.13 3.50
CA ASP A 125 19.33 -11.59 4.35
C ASP A 125 18.25 -10.52 4.50
N LYS A 126 17.79 -10.00 3.35
CA LYS A 126 16.84 -8.89 3.24
C LYS A 126 15.69 -9.25 2.30
N GLY A 127 14.56 -8.55 2.44
CA GLY A 127 13.45 -8.68 1.51
C GLY A 127 13.80 -8.11 0.14
N VAL A 128 13.38 -8.77 -0.94
CA VAL A 128 13.60 -8.29 -2.33
C VAL A 128 13.06 -6.86 -2.51
N ARG A 129 11.89 -6.58 -1.93
CA ARG A 129 11.26 -5.26 -1.96
C ARG A 129 12.07 -4.20 -1.20
N GLU A 130 12.74 -4.56 -0.11
CA GLU A 130 13.58 -3.63 0.66
C GLU A 130 14.79 -3.19 -0.17
N ILE A 131 15.46 -4.15 -0.83
CA ILE A 131 16.57 -3.87 -1.74
C ILE A 131 16.12 -3.00 -2.90
N GLU A 132 14.96 -3.27 -3.49
CA GLU A 132 14.40 -2.48 -4.59
C GLU A 132 14.13 -1.02 -4.19
N ILE A 133 13.56 -0.80 -3.00
CA ILE A 133 13.31 0.54 -2.46
C ILE A 133 14.63 1.27 -2.23
N ILE A 134 15.63 0.62 -1.63
CA ILE A 134 16.94 1.23 -1.38
C ILE A 134 17.61 1.66 -2.68
N ILE A 135 17.62 0.79 -3.69
CA ILE A 135 18.19 1.12 -5.01
C ILE A 135 17.46 2.33 -5.62
N LYS A 136 16.12 2.31 -5.66
CA LYS A 136 15.32 3.41 -6.22
C LYS A 136 15.55 4.73 -5.48
N MET A 137 15.61 4.70 -4.15
CA MET A 137 15.79 5.89 -3.32
C MET A 137 17.15 6.55 -3.54
N TYR A 138 18.21 5.75 -3.71
CA TYR A 138 19.57 6.26 -3.89
C TYR A 138 19.95 6.57 -5.34
N SER A 139 19.37 5.87 -6.32
CA SER A 139 19.52 6.24 -7.74
C SER A 139 18.94 7.63 -8.02
N SER A 140 17.79 7.98 -7.46
CA SER A 140 17.19 9.31 -7.63
C SER A 140 17.99 10.42 -6.93
N LYS A 141 18.60 10.11 -5.78
CA LYS A 141 19.38 11.08 -4.99
C LYS A 141 20.76 11.42 -5.59
N ASN A 142 21.31 10.54 -6.44
CA ASN A 142 22.57 10.78 -7.14
C ASN A 142 22.42 11.56 -8.45
N MET A 143 21.19 11.78 -8.96
CA MET A 143 20.95 12.68 -10.09
C MET A 143 21.02 14.16 -9.68
N ASP A 144 20.60 14.51 -8.46
CA ASP A 144 20.62 15.91 -7.97
C ASP A 144 22.01 16.43 -7.55
N LYS A 145 23.04 15.60 -7.55
CA LYS A 145 24.42 16.00 -7.18
C LYS A 145 25.35 16.26 -8.37
N ASN A 146 24.86 16.12 -9.60
CA ASN A 146 25.63 16.36 -10.84
C ASN A 146 25.06 17.52 -11.69
N ILE A 147 24.40 18.49 -11.06
CA ILE A 147 24.01 19.78 -11.67
C ILE A 147 24.73 20.91 -10.96
#